data_AF-A0A257UAH4-F1
#
_entry.id   AF-A0A257UAH4-F1
#
_cell.length_a   1.000
_cell.length_b   1.000
_cell.length_c   1.000
_cell.angle_alpha   90.00
_cell.angle_beta   90.00
_cell.angle_gamma   90.00
#
_symmetry.space_group_name_H-M   'P 1'
#
loop_
_entity.id
_entity.type
_entity.pdbx_description
1 polymer ?
#
loop_
_entity_poly.entity_id
_entity_poly.type
_entity_poly.pdbx_seq_one_letter_code
_entity_poly.pdbx_strand_id
1 'polypeptide(L)'
;MLVLVDATAFDEVGPLLRHGVNRIVAADASCDKMLDAIADLLGTAPRHSLRAVVQLELWLAQGVRRQLTVTENLSATGMLVRGATEFPVGSHLHFELLVPGLAPPILGEVEVARHTDRLRERVEGFGGRIVSFVGDGQARLHSLFAQR
;
A
#
# COMPACT_ATOMS: atom_id res chain seq x y z
N MET A 1 -13.91 15.80 -8.43
CA MET A 1 -14.14 16.63 -7.23
C MET A 1 -14.53 15.73 -6.06
N LEU A 2 -13.91 15.91 -4.88
CA LEU A 2 -14.31 15.28 -3.60
C LEU A 2 -15.20 16.25 -2.84
N VAL A 3 -16.30 15.78 -2.29
CA VAL A 3 -17.11 16.55 -1.33
C VAL A 3 -17.03 15.88 0.03
N LEU A 4 -16.65 16.66 1.04
CA LEU A 4 -16.72 16.26 2.44
C LEU A 4 -18.02 16.79 3.01
N VAL A 5 -18.79 15.90 3.65
CA VAL A 5 -20.08 16.25 4.23
C VAL A 5 -20.17 15.78 5.66
N ASP A 6 -20.93 16.49 6.48
CA ASP A 6 -21.33 15.95 7.77
C ASP A 6 -22.08 14.62 7.56
N ALA A 7 -21.86 13.64 8.45
CA ALA A 7 -22.50 12.34 8.36
C ALA A 7 -24.03 12.45 8.30
N THR A 8 -24.62 13.46 8.94
CA THR A 8 -26.08 13.67 8.92
C THR A 8 -26.61 14.16 7.58
N ALA A 9 -25.76 14.74 6.73
CA ALA A 9 -26.14 15.29 5.42
C ALA A 9 -25.76 14.38 4.25
N PHE A 10 -25.22 13.18 4.53
CA PHE A 10 -24.65 12.30 3.52
C PHE A 10 -25.65 11.85 2.45
N ASP A 11 -26.88 11.51 2.85
CA ASP A 11 -27.93 11.05 1.94
C ASP A 11 -28.46 12.18 1.05
N GLU A 12 -28.47 13.42 1.56
CA GLU A 12 -28.96 14.59 0.82
C GLU A 12 -28.05 14.97 -0.35
N VAL A 13 -26.75 14.71 -0.23
CA VAL A 13 -25.76 15.03 -1.27
C VAL A 13 -25.51 13.90 -2.25
N GLY A 14 -26.01 12.68 -1.98
CA GLY A 14 -25.90 11.52 -2.87
C GLY A 14 -26.24 11.80 -4.34
N PRO A 15 -27.32 12.55 -4.67
CA PRO A 15 -27.67 12.91 -6.05
C PRO A 15 -26.61 13.73 -6.80
N LEU A 16 -25.66 14.37 -6.11
CA LEU A 16 -24.58 15.13 -6.74
C LEU A 16 -23.52 14.22 -7.38
N LEU A 17 -23.47 12.94 -7.00
CA LEU A 17 -22.61 11.96 -7.65
C LEU A 17 -22.89 11.93 -9.15
N ARG A 18 -21.82 12.01 -9.95
CA ARG A 18 -21.84 12.04 -11.43
C ARG A 18 -22.35 13.35 -12.05
N HIS A 19 -22.64 14.36 -11.24
CA HIS A 19 -22.90 15.75 -11.67
C HIS A 19 -21.70 16.66 -11.37
N GLY A 20 -20.48 16.17 -11.67
CA GLY A 20 -19.22 16.86 -11.36
C GLY A 20 -18.62 16.51 -9.98
N VAL A 21 -19.40 15.90 -9.07
CA VAL A 21 -18.90 15.23 -7.87
C VAL A 21 -18.55 13.78 -8.22
N ASN A 22 -17.31 13.41 -7.95
CA ASN A 22 -16.80 12.07 -8.26
C ASN A 22 -16.82 11.17 -7.01
N ARG A 23 -16.71 11.77 -5.81
CA ARG A 23 -16.74 11.06 -4.52
C ARG A 23 -17.36 11.96 -3.44
N ILE A 24 -18.06 11.32 -2.51
CA ILE A 24 -18.60 11.93 -1.29
C ILE A 24 -18.09 11.10 -0.13
N VAL A 25 -17.49 11.75 0.87
CA VAL A 25 -16.96 11.11 2.07
C VAL A 25 -17.47 11.87 3.29
N ALA A 26 -17.90 11.13 4.31
CA ALA A 26 -18.29 11.75 5.58
C ALA A 26 -17.06 12.39 6.24
N ALA A 27 -17.22 13.57 6.82
CA ALA A 27 -16.12 14.34 7.42
C ALA A 27 -15.49 13.62 8.62
N ASP A 28 -16.23 12.72 9.26
CA ASP A 28 -15.82 11.86 10.36
C ASP A 28 -15.31 10.47 9.91
N ALA A 29 -15.20 10.23 8.61
CA ALA A 29 -14.68 8.97 8.09
C ALA A 29 -13.24 8.71 8.56
N SER A 30 -12.86 7.43 8.65
CA SER A 30 -11.50 7.04 8.97
C SER A 30 -10.50 7.59 7.94
N CYS A 31 -9.26 7.81 8.37
CA CYS A 31 -8.18 8.24 7.47
C CYS A 31 -8.00 7.30 6.27
N ASP A 32 -8.15 5.98 6.48
CA ASP A 32 -8.05 4.99 5.40
C ASP A 32 -9.14 5.21 4.34
N LYS A 33 -10.41 5.39 4.74
CA LYS A 33 -11.52 5.69 3.81
C LYS A 33 -11.33 7.01 3.06
N MET A 34 -10.77 8.02 3.72
CA MET A 34 -10.48 9.29 3.09
C MET A 34 -9.35 9.17 2.04
N LEU A 35 -8.29 8.42 2.37
CA LEU A 35 -7.21 8.12 1.45
C LEU A 35 -7.68 7.30 0.26
N ASP A 36 -8.60 6.35 0.46
CA ASP A 36 -9.22 5.57 -0.62
C ASP A 36 -9.96 6.46 -1.61
N ALA A 37 -10.80 7.37 -1.11
CA ALA A 37 -11.55 8.28 -1.96
C ALA A 37 -10.65 9.26 -2.73
N ILE A 38 -9.55 9.74 -2.11
CA ILE A 38 -8.56 10.59 -2.77
C ILE A 38 -7.79 9.79 -3.82
N ALA A 39 -7.39 8.57 -3.50
CA ALA A 39 -6.61 7.74 -4.41
C ALA A 39 -7.42 7.37 -5.65
N ASP A 40 -8.71 7.01 -5.48
CA ASP A 40 -9.69 6.83 -6.55
C ASP A 40 -9.79 8.06 -7.47
N LEU A 41 -9.85 9.26 -6.89
CA LEU A 41 -9.93 10.52 -7.63
C LEU A 41 -8.68 10.79 -8.47
N LEU A 42 -7.51 10.40 -7.95
CA LEU A 42 -6.22 10.59 -8.59
C LEU A 42 -5.84 9.43 -9.52
N GLY A 43 -6.65 8.38 -9.60
CA GLY A 43 -6.32 7.15 -10.32
C GLY A 43 -5.10 6.42 -9.76
N THR A 44 -4.84 6.56 -8.45
CA THR A 44 -3.73 5.92 -7.75
C THR A 44 -4.27 4.82 -6.83
N ALA A 45 -3.47 3.79 -6.54
CA ALA A 45 -3.86 2.76 -5.58
C ALA A 45 -3.77 3.33 -4.15
N PRO A 46 -4.83 3.24 -3.33
CA PRO A 46 -4.80 3.74 -1.97
C PRO A 46 -3.70 3.11 -1.13
N ARG A 47 -3.10 3.89 -0.23
CA ARG A 47 -2.05 3.42 0.69
C ARG A 47 -2.64 3.25 2.08
N HIS A 48 -2.82 2.01 2.48
CA HIS A 48 -3.32 1.64 3.79
C HIS A 48 -2.16 1.57 4.79
N SER A 49 -2.32 2.18 5.96
CA SER A 49 -1.34 2.02 7.05
C SER A 49 -1.42 0.60 7.61
N LEU A 50 -0.50 -0.25 7.16
CA LEU A 50 -0.39 -1.64 7.57
C LEU A 50 1.05 -1.98 7.89
N ARG A 51 1.28 -2.38 9.14
CA ARG A 51 2.54 -2.97 9.61
C ARG A 51 2.45 -4.47 9.57
N ALA A 52 2.85 -5.04 8.44
CA ALA A 52 2.98 -6.48 8.24
C ALA A 52 4.46 -6.85 8.18
N VAL A 53 4.80 -8.05 8.63
CA VAL A 53 6.16 -8.57 8.50
C VAL A 53 6.39 -8.92 7.03
N VAL A 54 7.55 -8.54 6.51
CA VAL A 54 7.97 -8.87 5.14
C VAL A 54 9.39 -9.42 5.16
N GLN A 55 9.58 -10.60 4.56
CA GLN A 55 10.89 -11.14 4.23
C GLN A 55 11.24 -10.75 2.80
N LEU A 56 12.42 -10.17 2.61
CA LEU A 56 12.95 -9.72 1.33
C LEU A 56 14.18 -10.54 0.96
N GLU A 57 14.24 -10.99 -0.29
CA GLU A 57 15.38 -11.74 -0.82
C GLU A 57 15.89 -11.17 -2.14
N LEU A 58 17.19 -10.87 -2.20
CA LEU A 58 17.92 -10.52 -3.41
C LEU A 58 18.89 -11.65 -3.75
N TRP A 59 18.75 -12.23 -4.95
CA TRP A 59 19.65 -13.26 -5.45
C TRP A 59 20.80 -12.61 -6.21
N LEU A 60 22.02 -12.82 -5.72
CA LEU A 60 23.26 -12.30 -6.31
C LEU A 60 24.13 -13.48 -6.76
N ALA A 61 25.11 -13.21 -7.63
CA ALA A 61 26.08 -14.24 -8.05
C ALA A 61 26.85 -14.87 -6.87
N GLN A 62 26.97 -14.13 -5.75
CA GLN A 62 27.74 -14.51 -4.57
C GLN A 62 26.88 -15.22 -3.50
N GLY A 63 25.56 -15.34 -3.71
CA GLY A 63 24.62 -15.90 -2.75
C GLY A 63 23.32 -15.09 -2.63
N VAL A 64 22.52 -15.42 -1.62
CA VAL A 64 21.24 -14.75 -1.36
C VAL A 64 21.39 -13.77 -0.21
N ARG A 65 21.03 -12.52 -0.44
CA ARG A 65 20.88 -11.53 0.63
C ARG A 65 19.42 -11.55 1.09
N ARG A 66 19.20 -11.86 2.37
CA ARG A 66 17.87 -11.91 3.00
C ARG A 66 17.74 -10.85 4.08
N GLN A 67 16.55 -10.30 4.22
CA GLN A 67 16.22 -9.37 5.29
C GLN A 67 14.77 -9.52 5.72
N LEU A 68 14.56 -9.72 7.02
CA LEU A 68 13.25 -9.69 7.64
C LEU A 68 13.00 -8.31 8.23
N THR A 69 11.90 -7.67 7.85
CA THR A 69 11.53 -6.33 8.32
C THR A 69 10.00 -6.15 8.31
N VAL A 70 9.52 -4.91 8.42
CA VAL A 70 8.10 -4.56 8.42
C VAL A 70 7.78 -3.48 7.39
N THR A 71 6.56 -3.54 6.87
CA THR A 71 5.97 -2.46 6.07
C THR A 71 5.52 -1.31 6.97
N GLU A 72 5.49 -0.10 6.44
CA GLU A 72 4.82 1.05 7.04
C GLU A 72 3.43 1.28 6.43
N ASN A 73 3.33 1.10 5.10
CA ASN A 73 2.07 1.10 4.37
C ASN A 73 2.15 0.17 3.16
N LEU A 74 0.98 -0.24 2.68
CA LEU A 74 0.81 -1.05 1.48
C LEU A 74 -0.26 -0.44 0.58
N SER A 75 -0.11 -0.66 -0.72
CA SER A 75 -1.16 -0.49 -1.73
C SER A 75 -1.22 -1.72 -2.61
N ALA A 76 -2.17 -1.75 -3.54
CA ALA A 76 -2.25 -2.82 -4.55
C ALA A 76 -1.01 -2.91 -5.45
N THR A 77 -0.23 -1.83 -5.56
CA THR A 77 0.88 -1.70 -6.52
C THR A 77 2.23 -1.47 -5.86
N GLY A 78 2.29 -1.35 -4.54
CA GLY A 78 3.52 -0.96 -3.87
C GLY A 78 3.48 -1.13 -2.37
N MET A 79 4.65 -0.92 -1.77
CA MET A 79 4.86 -1.00 -0.34
C MET A 79 5.85 0.08 0.09
N LEU A 80 5.67 0.62 1.29
CA LEU A 80 6.73 1.36 1.97
C LEU A 80 7.29 0.43 3.04
N VAL A 81 8.59 0.13 2.98
CA VAL A 81 9.26 -0.79 3.89
C VAL A 81 10.17 0.00 4.81
N ARG A 82 10.19 -0.35 6.11
CA ARG A 82 11.13 0.21 7.08
C ARG A 82 12.47 -0.51 7.02
N GLY A 83 13.57 0.23 7.14
CA GLY A 83 14.92 -0.30 6.97
C GLY A 83 15.16 -0.80 5.55
N ALA A 84 16.04 -1.79 5.39
CA ALA A 84 16.34 -2.38 4.09
C ALA A 84 16.89 -1.39 3.05
N THR A 85 17.53 -0.32 3.52
CA THR A 85 18.18 0.73 2.71
C THR A 85 19.42 0.21 1.98
N GLU A 86 19.91 -0.95 2.38
CA GLU A 86 20.99 -1.66 1.74
C GLU A 86 20.68 -2.27 0.37
N PHE A 87 19.39 -2.43 0.02
CA PHE A 87 19.01 -2.88 -1.31
C PHE A 87 19.07 -1.70 -2.28
N PRO A 88 19.88 -1.78 -3.35
CA PRO A 88 19.99 -0.68 -4.31
C PRO A 88 18.68 -0.39 -5.03
N VAL A 89 18.45 0.87 -5.38
CA VAL A 89 17.35 1.27 -6.27
C VAL A 89 17.46 0.53 -7.61
N GLY A 90 16.32 0.06 -8.14
CA GLY A 90 16.22 -0.79 -9.33
C GLY A 90 16.39 -2.28 -9.07
N SER A 91 16.80 -2.68 -7.86
CA SER A 91 16.89 -4.11 -7.51
C SER A 91 15.52 -4.74 -7.43
N HIS A 92 15.40 -5.95 -7.95
CA HIS A 92 14.20 -6.76 -7.85
C HIS A 92 14.36 -7.78 -6.72
N LEU A 93 13.46 -7.70 -5.74
CA LEU A 93 13.47 -8.52 -4.54
C LEU A 93 12.28 -9.47 -4.58
N HIS A 94 12.51 -10.73 -4.23
CA HIS A 94 11.39 -11.59 -3.86
C HIS A 94 10.90 -11.16 -2.49
N PHE A 95 9.60 -11.01 -2.33
CA PHE A 95 9.01 -10.71 -1.04
C PHE A 95 8.08 -11.84 -0.58
N GLU A 96 8.07 -12.05 0.72
CA GLU A 96 7.08 -12.86 1.43
C GLU A 96 6.45 -11.99 2.51
N LEU A 97 5.17 -11.66 2.32
CA LEU A 97 4.40 -10.79 3.18
C LEU A 97 3.53 -11.62 4.12
N LEU A 98 3.81 -11.52 5.42
CA LEU A 98 3.08 -12.19 6.48
C LEU A 98 2.06 -11.22 7.09
N VAL A 99 0.78 -11.46 6.79
CA VAL A 99 -0.33 -10.68 7.32
C VAL A 99 -1.04 -11.49 8.42
N PRO A 100 -1.24 -10.95 9.64
CA PRO A 100 -1.96 -11.65 10.70
C PRO A 100 -3.35 -12.09 10.26
N GLY A 101 -3.71 -13.35 10.53
CA GLY A 101 -5.01 -13.92 10.15
C GLY A 101 -5.12 -14.35 8.68
N LEU A 102 -4.07 -14.13 7.87
CA LEU A 102 -4.05 -14.49 6.46
C LEU A 102 -2.92 -15.50 6.18
N ALA A 103 -3.30 -16.76 6.00
CA ALA A 103 -2.40 -17.83 5.56
C ALA A 103 -2.87 -18.42 4.23
N PRO A 104 -1.97 -18.86 3.33
CA PRO A 104 -0.49 -18.78 3.41
C PRO A 104 0.04 -17.33 3.19
N PRO A 105 1.33 -17.03 3.38
CA PRO A 105 1.89 -15.71 3.09
C PRO A 105 1.61 -15.24 1.65
N ILE A 106 1.60 -13.92 1.42
CA ILE A 106 1.50 -13.36 0.06
C ILE A 106 2.90 -13.24 -0.50
N LEU A 107 3.14 -13.90 -1.64
CA LEU A 107 4.45 -13.94 -2.30
C LEU A 107 4.43 -13.13 -3.59
N GLY A 108 5.58 -12.58 -3.95
CA GLY A 108 5.74 -11.85 -5.21
C GLY A 108 7.12 -11.24 -5.38
N GLU A 109 7.21 -10.31 -6.32
CA GLU A 109 8.42 -9.57 -6.63
C GLU A 109 8.16 -8.07 -6.46
N VAL A 110 9.14 -7.36 -5.89
CA VAL A 110 9.10 -5.92 -5.67
C VAL A 110 10.39 -5.28 -6.18
N GLU A 111 10.26 -4.23 -6.96
CA GLU A 111 11.37 -3.38 -7.36
C GLU A 111 11.59 -2.28 -6.31
N VAL A 112 12.83 -2.07 -5.88
CA VAL A 112 13.20 -0.92 -5.05
C VAL A 112 13.11 0.35 -5.91
N ALA A 113 12.01 1.10 -5.83
CA ALA A 113 11.80 2.27 -6.66
C ALA A 113 12.57 3.50 -6.16
N ARG A 114 12.76 3.61 -4.83
CA ARG A 114 13.50 4.71 -4.19
C ARG A 114 13.84 4.40 -2.74
N HIS A 115 14.86 5.04 -2.20
CA HIS A 115 15.03 5.16 -0.75
C HIS A 115 14.23 6.35 -0.21
N THR A 116 13.85 6.26 1.07
CA THR A 116 13.12 7.34 1.74
C THR A 116 14.05 8.48 2.12
N ASP A 117 13.54 9.70 2.04
CA ASP A 117 14.19 10.86 2.64
C ASP A 117 13.70 11.02 4.09
N ARG A 118 14.60 10.80 5.06
CA ARG A 118 14.28 10.84 6.49
C ARG A 118 13.71 12.19 6.93
N LEU A 119 14.15 13.30 6.33
CA LEU A 119 13.68 14.65 6.69
C LEU A 119 12.25 14.89 6.21
N ARG A 120 11.86 14.29 5.08
CA ARG A 120 10.55 14.49 4.45
C ARG A 120 9.53 13.46 4.91
N GLU A 121 9.94 12.21 5.07
CA GLU A 121 9.03 11.07 5.26
C GLU A 121 9.02 10.56 6.70
N ARG A 122 9.99 10.95 7.54
CA ARG A 122 10.15 10.50 8.94
C ARG A 122 10.23 8.97 9.10
N VAL A 123 10.47 8.27 8.00
CA VAL A 123 10.68 6.83 7.91
C VAL A 123 12.00 6.65 7.19
N GLU A 124 12.82 5.74 7.70
CA GLU A 124 14.04 5.29 7.04
C GLU A 124 13.76 3.91 6.45
N GLY A 125 13.91 3.79 5.13
CA GLY A 125 13.73 2.57 4.38
C GLY A 125 13.58 2.80 2.89
N PHE A 126 12.69 2.05 2.23
CA PHE A 126 12.50 2.17 0.78
C PHE A 126 11.04 2.07 0.35
N GLY A 127 10.71 2.79 -0.72
CA GLY A 127 9.47 2.63 -1.46
C GLY A 127 9.66 1.56 -2.53
N GLY A 128 8.88 0.48 -2.43
CA GLY A 128 8.86 -0.62 -3.39
C GLY A 128 7.67 -0.54 -4.34
N ARG A 129 7.90 -0.87 -5.61
CA ARG A 129 6.85 -1.11 -6.62
C ARG A 129 6.67 -2.61 -6.79
N ILE A 130 5.48 -3.13 -6.54
CA ILE A 130 5.20 -4.54 -6.76
C ILE A 130 5.20 -4.80 -8.27
N VAL A 131 6.00 -5.77 -8.69
CA VAL A 131 6.19 -6.16 -10.09
C VAL A 131 5.26 -7.31 -10.43
N SER A 132 5.17 -8.31 -9.53
CA SER A 132 4.37 -9.51 -9.74
C SER A 132 3.92 -10.11 -8.41
N PHE A 133 2.89 -10.95 -8.49
CA PHE A 133 2.43 -11.80 -7.40
C PHE A 133 2.51 -13.26 -7.83
N VAL A 134 2.78 -14.15 -6.89
CA VAL A 134 2.66 -15.60 -7.10
C VAL A 134 1.23 -16.02 -6.75
N GLY A 135 0.62 -16.81 -7.63
CA GLY A 135 -0.73 -17.35 -7.41
C GLY A 135 -1.79 -16.25 -7.29
N ASP A 136 -2.63 -16.35 -6.26
CA ASP A 136 -3.75 -15.45 -5.99
C ASP A 136 -3.37 -14.27 -5.05
N GLY A 137 -2.08 -14.03 -4.83
CA GLY A 137 -1.57 -13.04 -3.88
C GLY A 137 -2.17 -11.63 -4.07
N GLN A 138 -2.37 -11.20 -5.32
CA GLN A 138 -2.98 -9.89 -5.62
C GLN A 138 -4.43 -9.81 -5.12
N ALA A 139 -5.25 -10.82 -5.40
CA ALA A 139 -6.65 -10.86 -5.00
C ALA A 139 -6.80 -10.91 -3.47
N ARG A 140 -5.90 -11.63 -2.81
CA ARG A 140 -5.85 -11.73 -1.34
C ARG A 140 -5.43 -10.41 -0.70
N LEU A 141 -4.47 -9.70 -1.29
CA LEU A 141 -4.09 -8.36 -0.84
C LEU A 141 -5.24 -7.35 -1.02
N HIS A 142 -5.94 -7.38 -2.15
CA HIS A 142 -7.11 -6.53 -2.36
C HIS A 142 -8.24 -6.82 -1.37
N SER A 143 -8.50 -8.10 -1.07
CA SER A 143 -9.52 -8.49 -0.11
C SER A 143 -9.21 -8.00 1.30
N LEU A 144 -7.92 -7.95 1.67
CA LEU A 144 -7.47 -7.39 2.94
C LEU A 144 -7.80 -5.90 3.06
N PHE A 145 -7.62 -5.14 1.97
CA PHE A 145 -7.92 -3.71 1.94
C PHE A 145 -9.42 -3.43 1.99
N ALA A 146 -10.24 -4.26 1.34
CA ALA A 146 -11.69 -4.11 1.34
C ALA A 146 -12.35 -4.35 2.72
N GLN A 147 -11.65 -4.97 3.66
CA GLN A 147 -12.16 -5.26 5.01
C GLN A 147 -11.83 -4.17 6.05
N ARG A 148 -11.16 -3.09 5.65
CA ARG A 148 -10.77 -1.97 6.52
C ARG A 148 -11.58 -0.71 6.21
#